data_AF-A0A7K4HJY2-F1
#
_entry.id   AF-A0A7K4HJY2-F1
#
_cell.length_a   1.000
_cell.length_b   1.000
_cell.length_c   1.000
_cell.angle_alpha   90.00
_cell.angle_beta   90.00
_cell.angle_gamma   90.00
#
_symmetry.space_group_name_H-M   'P 1'
#
loop_
_entity.id
_entity.type
_entity.pdbx_description
1 polymer ?
#
loop_
_entity_poly.entity_id
_entity_poly.type
_entity_poly.pdbx_seq_one_letter_code
_entity_poly.pdbx_strand_id
1 'polypeptide(L)'
;SIGGIICYLFLAEKGYALFSLYKLFEIVTYFAIGFPIAKLFSSKVTIKENIISRLKTAFTDVFVVVALVSITIGAFLNLSGIERPEFYKIINAIFIPLGTVILLISIGLGMKFGKVRNYIKECLAISVIKFILVPLIVSATAFLLGYGEIEEGLPLKVVIILSSMPVAFTALIPPSIYDLDLDLANSCWLVTTLSIALILPLLSFIISLI
;
A
#
# COMPACT_ATOMS: atom_id res chain seq x y z
N SER A 1 6.90 -0.54 5.60
CA SER A 1 5.51 -0.07 5.74
C SER A 1 5.19 0.00 7.23
N ILE A 2 4.30 0.90 7.66
CA ILE A 2 3.85 1.00 9.06
C ILE A 2 3.28 -0.35 9.55
N GLY A 3 2.53 -1.05 8.70
CA GLY A 3 2.00 -2.39 9.03
C GLY A 3 3.05 -3.42 9.37
N GLY A 4 4.22 -3.39 8.71
CA GLY A 4 5.32 -4.31 9.05
C GLY A 4 5.90 -4.04 10.44
N ILE A 5 6.07 -2.76 10.80
CA ILE A 5 6.53 -2.36 12.14
C ILE A 5 5.52 -2.82 13.19
N ILE A 6 4.22 -2.63 12.95
CA ILE A 6 3.17 -3.03 13.90
C ILE A 6 3.05 -4.55 14.00
N CYS A 7 3.13 -5.29 12.89
CA CYS A 7 3.18 -6.75 12.92
C CYS A 7 4.38 -7.24 13.74
N TYR A 8 5.56 -6.63 13.58
CA TYR A 8 6.71 -6.99 14.40
C TYR A 8 6.51 -6.66 15.88
N LEU A 9 5.97 -5.47 16.18
CA LEU A 9 5.72 -5.05 17.56
C LEU A 9 4.69 -5.93 18.29
N PHE A 10 3.62 -6.35 17.59
CA PHE A 10 2.53 -7.10 18.21
C PHE A 10 2.72 -8.62 18.14
N LEU A 11 3.39 -9.11 17.10
CA LEU A 11 3.46 -10.55 16.75
C LEU A 11 4.89 -11.04 16.50
N ALA A 12 5.89 -10.23 16.84
CA ALA A 12 7.31 -10.53 16.68
C ALA A 12 7.71 -10.93 15.24
N GLU A 13 8.81 -11.67 15.12
CA GLU A 13 9.39 -12.08 13.84
C GLU A 13 8.43 -12.90 12.98
N LYS A 14 7.63 -13.78 13.58
CA LYS A 14 6.68 -14.63 12.84
C LYS A 14 5.61 -13.80 12.14
N GLY A 15 5.04 -12.79 12.82
CA GLY A 15 4.08 -11.88 12.19
C GLY A 15 4.71 -11.05 11.07
N TYR A 16 5.98 -10.62 11.24
CA TYR A 16 6.71 -9.90 10.21
C TYR A 16 6.98 -10.75 8.95
N ALA A 17 7.23 -12.06 9.12
CA ALA A 17 7.40 -12.98 8.01
C ALA A 17 6.12 -13.06 7.14
N LEU A 18 4.94 -13.17 7.77
CA LEU A 18 3.67 -13.14 7.05
C LEU A 18 3.36 -11.79 6.41
N PHE A 19 3.72 -10.67 7.07
CA PHE A 19 3.68 -9.35 6.45
C PHE A 19 4.54 -9.29 5.18
N SER A 20 5.73 -9.90 5.19
CA SER A 20 6.63 -9.90 4.04
C SER A 20 5.99 -10.64 2.85
N LEU A 21 5.30 -11.76 3.10
CA LEU A 21 4.52 -12.46 2.08
C LEU A 21 3.39 -11.59 1.52
N TYR A 22 2.60 -10.95 2.39
CA TYR A 22 1.56 -10.00 1.98
C TYR A 22 2.14 -8.88 1.09
N LYS A 23 3.31 -8.35 1.47
CA LYS A 23 3.93 -7.21 0.78
C LYS A 23 4.28 -7.52 -0.68
N LEU A 24 4.62 -8.77 -1.00
CA LEU A 24 4.87 -9.22 -2.37
C LEU A 24 3.64 -9.00 -3.25
N PHE A 25 2.47 -9.45 -2.78
CA PHE A 25 1.21 -9.31 -3.52
C PHE A 25 0.70 -7.87 -3.55
N GLU A 26 0.91 -7.10 -2.48
CA GLU A 26 0.50 -5.70 -2.41
C GLU A 26 1.16 -4.87 -3.53
N ILE A 27 2.47 -5.03 -3.73
CA ILE A 27 3.22 -4.28 -4.76
C ILE A 27 2.69 -4.63 -6.16
N VAL A 28 2.54 -5.92 -6.45
CA VAL A 28 2.00 -6.39 -7.74
C VAL A 28 0.61 -5.81 -7.96
N THR A 29 -0.26 -5.88 -6.96
CA THR A 29 -1.64 -5.37 -7.05
C THR A 29 -1.68 -3.86 -7.32
N TYR A 30 -0.82 -3.08 -6.66
CA TYR A 30 -0.76 -1.64 -6.91
C TYR A 30 -0.34 -1.30 -8.33
N PHE A 31 0.73 -1.90 -8.84
CA PHE A 31 1.21 -1.58 -10.18
C PHE A 31 0.37 -2.21 -11.28
N ALA A 32 -0.11 -3.44 -11.10
CA ALA A 32 -0.93 -4.14 -12.08
C ALA A 32 -2.38 -3.60 -12.15
N ILE A 33 -2.94 -3.12 -11.05
CA ILE A 33 -4.37 -2.77 -10.97
C ILE A 33 -4.55 -1.33 -10.52
N GLY A 34 -3.99 -0.94 -9.38
CA GLY A 34 -4.21 0.38 -8.78
C GLY A 34 -3.80 1.54 -9.68
N PHE A 35 -2.57 1.51 -10.21
CA PHE A 35 -2.01 2.56 -11.06
C PHE A 35 -2.75 2.69 -12.40
N PRO A 36 -3.02 1.59 -13.13
CA PRO A 36 -3.85 1.66 -14.33
C PRO A 36 -5.24 2.25 -14.07
N ILE A 37 -5.93 1.82 -13.01
CA ILE A 37 -7.26 2.35 -12.68
C ILE A 37 -7.18 3.84 -12.39
N ALA A 38 -6.22 4.29 -11.59
CA ALA A 38 -6.05 5.71 -11.27
C ALA A 38 -5.82 6.56 -12.55
N LYS A 39 -5.03 6.05 -13.51
CA LYS A 39 -4.79 6.72 -14.78
C LYS A 39 -6.05 6.91 -15.62
N LEU A 40 -7.04 6.03 -15.52
CA LEU A 40 -8.33 6.17 -16.23
C LEU A 40 -9.11 7.43 -15.82
N PHE A 41 -8.85 7.95 -14.62
CA PHE A 41 -9.47 9.16 -14.09
C PHE A 41 -8.68 10.44 -14.40
N SER A 42 -7.57 10.35 -15.13
CA SER A 42 -6.76 11.53 -15.48
C SER A 42 -7.44 12.42 -16.51
N SER A 43 -7.37 13.73 -16.29
CA SER A 43 -7.98 14.77 -17.13
C SER A 43 -7.49 14.79 -18.58
N LYS A 44 -6.36 14.11 -18.88
CA LYS A 44 -5.74 14.00 -20.21
C LYS A 44 -6.35 12.89 -21.07
N VAL A 45 -7.21 12.03 -20.53
CA VAL A 45 -7.86 10.95 -21.29
C VAL A 45 -9.05 11.54 -22.05
N THR A 46 -8.94 11.60 -23.37
CA THR A 46 -9.97 12.17 -24.23
C THR A 46 -11.26 11.33 -24.15
N ILE A 47 -12.39 11.98 -23.87
CA ILE A 47 -13.71 11.37 -23.60
C ILE A 47 -14.20 10.43 -24.73
N LYS A 48 -13.62 10.51 -25.94
CA LYS A 48 -13.98 9.72 -27.12
C LYS A 48 -13.43 8.30 -27.20
N GLU A 49 -12.60 7.85 -26.27
CA GLU A 49 -12.02 6.50 -26.32
C GLU A 49 -12.90 5.41 -25.66
N ASN A 50 -13.01 4.25 -26.31
CA ASN A 50 -13.68 3.05 -25.78
C ASN A 50 -13.02 2.57 -24.47
N ILE A 51 -13.79 2.00 -23.54
CA ILE A 51 -13.28 1.49 -22.25
C ILE A 51 -12.09 0.52 -22.42
N ILE A 52 -12.13 -0.31 -23.47
CA ILE A 52 -11.07 -1.27 -23.79
C ILE A 52 -9.78 -0.54 -24.23
N SER A 53 -9.87 0.53 -25.02
CA SER A 53 -8.69 1.30 -25.43
C SER A 53 -8.10 2.06 -24.25
N ARG A 54 -8.94 2.57 -23.33
CA ARG A 54 -8.47 3.23 -22.10
C ARG A 54 -7.73 2.26 -21.18
N LEU A 55 -8.26 1.04 -20.99
CA LEU A 55 -7.58 -0.01 -20.24
C LEU A 55 -6.24 -0.36 -20.89
N LYS A 56 -6.21 -0.56 -22.22
CA LYS A 56 -4.96 -0.83 -22.94
C LYS A 56 -3.91 0.27 -22.71
N THR A 57 -4.29 1.54 -22.85
CA THR A 57 -3.41 2.70 -22.62
C THR A 57 -2.92 2.81 -21.17
N ALA A 58 -3.72 2.36 -20.21
CA ALA A 58 -3.37 2.35 -18.80
C ALA A 58 -2.35 1.23 -18.47
N PHE A 59 -2.51 0.05 -19.06
CA PHE A 59 -1.59 -1.08 -18.90
C PHE A 59 -0.29 -0.94 -19.72
N THR A 60 -0.26 -0.08 -20.73
CA THR A 60 0.97 0.29 -21.46
C THR A 60 1.68 1.50 -20.87
N ASP A 61 1.30 1.94 -19.67
CA ASP A 61 2.00 3.03 -18.99
C ASP A 61 3.44 2.64 -18.64
N VAL A 62 4.39 3.54 -18.88
CA VAL A 62 5.82 3.28 -18.64
C VAL A 62 6.10 2.89 -17.19
N PHE A 63 5.43 3.49 -16.21
CA PHE A 63 5.66 3.19 -14.80
C PHE A 63 5.10 1.80 -14.44
N VAL A 64 3.95 1.44 -15.00
CA VAL A 64 3.33 0.12 -14.82
C VAL A 64 4.18 -0.97 -15.46
N VAL A 65 4.57 -0.77 -16.73
CA VAL A 65 5.37 -1.74 -17.48
C VAL A 65 6.73 -1.94 -16.82
N VAL A 66 7.44 -0.87 -16.45
CA VAL A 66 8.74 -0.97 -15.78
C VAL A 66 8.62 -1.73 -14.46
N ALA A 67 7.60 -1.45 -13.66
CA ALA A 67 7.38 -2.14 -12.39
C ALA A 67 7.12 -3.64 -12.60
N LEU A 68 6.20 -4.00 -13.52
CA LEU A 68 5.86 -5.40 -13.81
C LEU A 68 7.04 -6.17 -14.38
N VAL A 69 7.76 -5.58 -15.36
CA VAL A 69 8.96 -6.19 -15.94
C VAL A 69 10.04 -6.41 -14.88
N SER A 70 10.26 -5.43 -13.99
CA SER A 70 11.23 -5.55 -12.90
C SER A 70 10.88 -6.70 -11.93
N ILE A 71 9.61 -6.82 -11.57
CA ILE A 71 9.12 -7.93 -10.73
C ILE A 71 9.33 -9.27 -11.43
N THR A 72 8.96 -9.37 -12.71
CA THR A 72 9.10 -10.59 -13.50
C THR A 72 10.57 -11.00 -13.64
N ILE A 73 11.48 -10.08 -13.98
CA ILE A 73 12.92 -10.36 -14.05
C ILE A 73 13.45 -10.82 -12.69
N GLY A 74 13.08 -10.12 -11.61
CA GLY A 74 13.49 -10.51 -10.25
C GLY A 74 13.02 -11.91 -9.87
N ALA A 75 11.78 -12.28 -10.23
CA ALA A 75 11.24 -13.61 -10.00
C ALA A 75 11.98 -14.68 -10.82
N PHE A 76 12.24 -14.44 -12.11
CA PHE A 76 13.01 -15.36 -12.94
C PHE A 76 14.44 -15.58 -12.40
N LEU A 77 15.12 -14.51 -12.00
CA LEU A 77 16.45 -14.61 -11.40
C LEU A 77 16.42 -15.41 -10.09
N ASN A 78 15.42 -15.17 -9.24
CA ASN A 78 15.24 -15.91 -7.99
C ASN A 78 15.01 -17.41 -8.24
N LEU A 79 14.18 -17.77 -9.23
CA LEU A 79 13.90 -19.16 -9.59
C LEU A 79 15.06 -19.85 -10.31
N SER A 80 15.96 -19.09 -10.95
CA SER A 80 17.12 -19.64 -11.66
C SER A 80 18.20 -20.20 -10.73
N GLY A 81 18.08 -20.00 -9.41
CA GLY A 81 19.08 -20.46 -8.43
C GLY A 81 20.41 -19.70 -8.49
N ILE A 82 20.48 -18.61 -9.25
CA ILE A 82 21.67 -17.78 -9.34
C ILE A 82 21.86 -17.07 -8.00
N GLU A 83 23.00 -17.31 -7.35
CA GLU A 83 23.35 -16.60 -6.12
C GLU A 83 23.39 -15.09 -6.37
N ARG A 84 22.74 -14.34 -5.48
CA ARG A 84 22.71 -12.88 -5.57
C ARG A 84 24.14 -12.32 -5.49
N PRO A 85 24.63 -11.61 -6.51
CA PRO A 85 25.98 -11.05 -6.49
C PRO A 85 26.19 -10.09 -5.32
N GLU A 86 27.38 -10.13 -4.68
CA GLU A 86 27.66 -9.35 -3.48
C GLU A 86 27.56 -7.83 -3.68
N PHE A 87 27.86 -7.32 -4.88
CA PHE A 87 27.80 -5.88 -5.15
C PHE A 87 26.36 -5.32 -5.02
N TYR A 88 25.32 -6.15 -5.16
CA TYR A 88 23.94 -5.72 -4.89
C TYR A 88 23.71 -5.37 -3.42
N LYS A 89 24.56 -5.82 -2.50
CA LYS A 89 24.53 -5.38 -1.10
C LYS A 89 24.88 -3.90 -1.00
N ILE A 90 25.92 -3.47 -1.72
CA ILE A 90 26.39 -2.08 -1.76
C ILE A 90 25.34 -1.19 -2.44
N ILE A 91 24.82 -1.63 -3.60
CA ILE A 91 23.75 -0.89 -4.31
C ILE A 91 22.55 -0.69 -3.40
N ASN A 92 22.04 -1.76 -2.77
CA ASN A 92 20.87 -1.65 -1.92
C ASN A 92 21.13 -0.78 -0.69
N ALA A 93 22.32 -0.85 -0.08
CA ALA A 93 22.69 -0.04 1.07
C ALA A 93 22.68 1.48 0.78
N ILE A 94 22.89 1.88 -0.47
CA ILE A 94 22.89 3.29 -0.90
C ILE A 94 21.51 3.71 -1.43
N PHE A 95 20.96 2.96 -2.39
CA PHE A 95 19.76 3.36 -3.10
C PHE A 95 18.49 3.25 -2.26
N ILE A 96 18.38 2.26 -1.35
CA ILE A 96 17.18 2.10 -0.52
C ILE A 96 17.03 3.29 0.46
N PRO A 97 18.04 3.67 1.26
CA PRO A 97 17.93 4.83 2.14
C PRO A 97 17.75 6.14 1.36
N LEU A 98 18.55 6.37 0.31
CA LEU A 98 18.45 7.60 -0.49
C LEU A 98 17.09 7.75 -1.15
N GLY A 99 16.58 6.69 -1.79
CA GLY A 99 15.25 6.69 -2.39
C GLY A 99 14.16 6.97 -1.36
N THR A 100 14.29 6.42 -0.16
CA THR A 100 13.36 6.68 0.95
C THR A 100 13.40 8.14 1.40
N VAL A 101 14.60 8.74 1.54
CA VAL A 101 14.74 10.15 1.94
C VAL A 101 14.15 11.09 0.88
N ILE A 102 14.49 10.89 -0.39
CA ILE A 102 13.96 11.70 -1.50
C ILE A 102 12.43 11.61 -1.56
N LEU A 103 11.90 10.41 -1.38
CA LEU A 103 10.46 10.18 -1.34
C LEU A 103 9.80 10.93 -0.17
N LEU A 104 10.35 10.85 1.05
CA LEU A 104 9.80 11.53 2.23
C LEU A 104 9.85 13.06 2.07
N ILE A 105 10.92 13.61 1.51
CA ILE A 105 11.03 15.04 1.18
C ILE A 105 9.95 15.43 0.17
N SER A 106 9.77 14.64 -0.89
CA SER A 106 8.76 14.90 -1.93
C SER A 106 7.34 14.93 -1.35
N ILE A 107 7.04 14.03 -0.42
CA ILE A 107 5.77 14.02 0.32
C ILE A 107 5.62 15.30 1.14
N GLY A 108 6.63 15.66 1.93
CA GLY A 108 6.62 16.87 2.76
C GLY A 108 6.41 18.16 1.94
N LEU A 109 7.04 18.26 0.76
CA LEU A 109 6.88 19.39 -0.15
C LEU A 109 5.47 19.47 -0.77
N GLY A 110 4.81 18.32 -0.99
CA GLY A 110 3.45 18.26 -1.53
C GLY A 110 2.34 18.54 -0.51
N MET A 111 2.65 18.49 0.79
CA MET A 111 1.64 18.65 1.84
C MET A 111 1.20 20.10 2.03
N LYS A 112 -0.10 20.35 1.88
CA LYS A 112 -0.73 21.63 2.18
C LYS A 112 -1.70 21.48 3.34
N PHE A 113 -1.20 21.60 4.57
CA PHE A 113 -2.00 21.43 5.80
C PHE A 113 -3.28 22.27 5.82
N GLY A 114 -3.23 23.51 5.30
CA GLY A 114 -4.40 24.39 5.21
C GLY A 114 -5.52 23.88 4.29
N LYS A 115 -5.21 23.02 3.31
CA LYS A 115 -6.20 22.46 2.39
C LYS A 115 -6.96 21.26 2.96
N VAL A 116 -6.48 20.64 4.03
CA VAL A 116 -7.14 19.47 4.66
C VAL A 116 -8.58 19.79 5.05
N ARG A 117 -8.85 21.02 5.50
CA ARG A 117 -10.20 21.48 5.86
C ARG A 117 -11.18 21.39 4.69
N ASN A 118 -10.70 21.56 3.45
CA ASN A 118 -11.54 21.53 2.26
C ASN A 118 -12.00 20.11 1.91
N TYR A 119 -11.29 19.09 2.42
CA TYR A 119 -11.53 17.68 2.10
C TYR A 119 -11.98 16.85 3.31
N ILE A 120 -12.54 17.48 4.34
CA ILE A 120 -12.83 16.77 5.60
C ILE A 120 -13.86 15.64 5.42
N LYS A 121 -14.82 15.82 4.50
CA LYS A 121 -15.85 14.82 4.21
C LYS A 121 -15.24 13.58 3.56
N GLU A 122 -14.34 13.79 2.62
CA GLU A 122 -13.60 12.77 1.90
C GLU A 122 -12.63 12.06 2.83
N CYS A 123 -11.91 12.80 3.68
CA CYS A 123 -11.05 12.24 4.72
C CYS A 123 -11.82 11.36 5.71
N LEU A 124 -13.02 11.76 6.13
CA LEU A 124 -13.89 10.95 6.97
C LEU A 124 -14.37 9.69 6.24
N ALA A 125 -14.81 9.82 4.99
CA ALA A 125 -15.24 8.68 4.18
C ALA A 125 -14.10 7.65 4.00
N ILE A 126 -12.90 8.11 3.65
CA ILE A 126 -11.72 7.24 3.51
C ILE A 126 -11.33 6.62 4.85
N SER A 127 -11.42 7.35 5.97
CA SER A 127 -11.16 6.81 7.31
C SER A 127 -12.14 5.69 7.67
N VAL A 128 -13.44 5.87 7.40
CA VAL A 128 -14.45 4.83 7.60
C VAL A 128 -14.17 3.61 6.72
N ILE A 129 -13.84 3.82 5.45
CA ILE A 129 -13.49 2.72 4.55
C ILE A 129 -12.26 1.96 5.09
N LYS A 130 -11.20 2.68 5.49
CA LYS A 130 -9.91 2.09 5.88
C LYS A 130 -9.89 1.46 7.26
N PHE A 131 -10.63 1.99 8.22
CA PHE A 131 -10.57 1.53 9.61
C PHE A 131 -11.81 0.77 10.06
N ILE A 132 -12.87 0.73 9.25
CA ILE A 132 -14.09 -0.02 9.58
C ILE A 132 -14.40 -1.02 8.48
N LEU A 133 -14.69 -0.56 7.26
CA LEU A 133 -15.20 -1.45 6.20
C LEU A 133 -14.14 -2.48 5.75
N VAL A 134 -12.92 -2.03 5.44
CA VAL A 134 -11.85 -2.92 4.98
C VAL A 134 -11.46 -3.93 6.07
N PRO A 135 -11.16 -3.54 7.33
CA PRO A 135 -10.88 -4.50 8.39
C PRO A 135 -11.99 -5.50 8.61
N LEU A 136 -13.25 -5.05 8.63
CA LEU A 136 -14.40 -5.94 8.85
C LEU A 136 -14.52 -6.97 7.73
N ILE A 137 -14.50 -6.54 6.47
CA ILE A 137 -14.67 -7.44 5.32
C ILE A 137 -13.51 -8.42 5.20
N VAL A 138 -12.27 -7.91 5.29
CA VAL A 138 -11.08 -8.74 5.07
C VAL A 138 -10.87 -9.70 6.24
N SER A 139 -11.09 -9.25 7.49
CA SER A 139 -10.95 -10.13 8.67
C SER A 139 -12.07 -11.17 8.73
N ALA A 140 -13.31 -10.81 8.40
CA ALA A 140 -14.40 -11.78 8.29
C ALA A 140 -14.10 -12.83 7.21
N THR A 141 -13.59 -12.40 6.05
CA THR A 141 -13.18 -13.33 4.99
C THR A 141 -12.08 -14.27 5.46
N ALA A 142 -11.03 -13.75 6.11
CA ALA A 142 -9.94 -14.58 6.63
C ALA A 142 -10.43 -15.56 7.72
N PHE A 143 -11.32 -15.12 8.60
CA PHE A 143 -11.95 -15.98 9.60
C PHE A 143 -12.73 -17.13 8.95
N LEU A 144 -13.56 -16.82 7.95
CA LEU A 144 -14.34 -17.83 7.21
C LEU A 144 -13.46 -18.81 6.40
N LEU A 145 -12.26 -18.38 6.00
CA LEU A 145 -11.26 -19.23 5.36
C LEU A 145 -10.45 -20.08 6.36
N GLY A 146 -10.76 -20.03 7.65
CA GLY A 146 -10.11 -20.85 8.68
C GLY A 146 -8.78 -20.29 9.20
N TYR A 147 -8.44 -19.02 8.90
CA TYR A 147 -7.14 -18.45 9.32
C TYR A 147 -7.00 -18.33 10.84
N GLY A 148 -8.11 -18.39 11.58
CA GLY A 148 -8.12 -18.42 13.05
C GLY A 148 -7.62 -19.74 13.64
N GLU A 149 -7.68 -20.84 12.89
CA GLU A 149 -7.27 -22.17 13.36
C GLU A 149 -5.79 -22.47 13.07
N ILE A 150 -5.14 -21.63 12.24
CA ILE A 150 -3.75 -21.80 11.82
C ILE A 150 -2.82 -21.09 12.80
N GLU A 151 -1.84 -21.81 13.35
CA GLU A 151 -0.80 -21.27 14.24
C GLU A 151 -1.37 -20.31 15.32
N GLU A 152 -2.37 -20.77 16.09
CA GLU A 152 -2.99 -19.97 17.16
C GLU A 152 -3.55 -18.62 16.66
N GLY A 153 -4.09 -18.62 15.44
CA GLY A 153 -4.69 -17.47 14.79
C GLY A 153 -3.69 -16.43 14.27
N LEU A 154 -2.40 -16.76 14.18
CA LEU A 154 -1.37 -15.82 13.72
C LEU A 154 -1.69 -15.19 12.35
N PRO A 155 -2.11 -15.95 11.31
CA PRO A 155 -2.47 -15.34 10.03
C PRO A 155 -3.67 -14.41 10.12
N LEU A 156 -4.68 -14.75 10.94
CA LEU A 156 -5.84 -13.90 11.18
C LEU A 156 -5.42 -12.58 11.86
N LYS A 157 -4.56 -12.65 12.88
CA LYS A 157 -3.99 -11.47 13.57
C LYS A 157 -3.25 -10.56 12.59
N VAL A 158 -2.43 -11.12 11.71
CA VAL A 158 -1.73 -10.35 10.66
C VAL A 158 -2.72 -9.69 9.70
N VAL A 159 -3.75 -10.41 9.25
CA VAL A 159 -4.79 -9.84 8.37
C VAL A 159 -5.52 -8.67 9.04
N ILE A 160 -5.91 -8.81 10.30
CA ILE A 160 -6.58 -7.76 11.08
C ILE A 160 -5.67 -6.53 11.18
N ILE A 161 -4.38 -6.72 11.49
CA ILE A 161 -3.40 -5.63 11.56
C ILE A 161 -3.28 -4.92 10.20
N LEU A 162 -2.99 -5.67 9.14
CA LEU A 162 -2.68 -5.08 7.83
C LEU A 162 -3.88 -4.42 7.16
N SER A 163 -5.08 -4.97 7.33
CA SER A 163 -6.31 -4.36 6.82
C SER A 163 -6.67 -3.05 7.55
N SER A 164 -6.19 -2.87 8.78
CA SER A 164 -6.41 -1.68 9.62
C SER A 164 -5.33 -0.61 9.45
N MET A 165 -4.44 -0.76 8.47
CA MET A 165 -3.38 0.21 8.20
C MET A 165 -3.92 1.46 7.49
N PRO A 166 -3.33 2.64 7.72
CA PRO A 166 -3.74 3.87 7.05
C PRO A 166 -3.51 3.78 5.54
N VAL A 167 -3.93 4.83 4.83
CA VAL A 167 -3.57 4.98 3.41
C VAL A 167 -2.05 4.94 3.26
N ALA A 168 -1.57 4.12 2.33
CA ALA A 168 -0.15 4.03 2.03
C ALA A 168 0.31 5.25 1.23
N PHE A 169 1.54 5.71 1.46
CA PHE A 169 2.13 6.81 0.68
C PHE A 169 2.19 6.49 -0.82
N THR A 170 2.25 5.20 -1.21
CA THR A 170 2.25 4.77 -2.61
C THR A 170 0.98 5.22 -3.34
N ALA A 171 -0.12 5.46 -2.63
CA ALA A 171 -1.35 6.01 -3.20
C ALA A 171 -1.21 7.49 -3.62
N LEU A 172 -0.15 8.19 -3.20
CA LEU A 172 0.14 9.57 -3.58
C LEU A 172 0.90 9.67 -4.91
N ILE A 173 1.47 8.55 -5.38
CA ILE A 173 2.21 8.51 -6.64
C ILE A 173 1.27 8.73 -7.84
N PRO A 174 0.15 8.00 -8.01
CA PRO A 174 -0.71 8.21 -9.17
C PRO A 174 -1.24 9.65 -9.29
N PRO A 175 -1.71 10.32 -8.22
CA PRO A 175 -2.14 11.71 -8.33
C PRO A 175 -1.04 12.70 -8.74
N SER A 176 0.21 12.45 -8.37
CA SER A 176 1.33 13.34 -8.74
C SER A 176 1.78 13.18 -10.20
N ILE A 177 1.60 12.00 -10.79
CA ILE A 177 2.03 11.71 -12.18
C ILE A 177 0.88 11.73 -13.21
N TYR A 178 -0.36 11.51 -12.77
CA TYR A 178 -1.54 11.42 -13.65
C TYR A 178 -2.48 12.63 -13.54
N ASP A 179 -2.02 13.76 -13.01
CA ASP A 179 -2.80 15.01 -12.97
C ASP A 179 -4.16 14.83 -12.27
N LEU A 180 -4.17 14.09 -11.14
CA LEU A 180 -5.34 13.94 -10.27
C LEU A 180 -5.22 14.90 -9.09
N ASP A 181 -6.26 14.95 -8.24
CA ASP A 181 -6.27 15.81 -7.06
C ASP A 181 -5.28 15.30 -5.97
N LEU A 182 -4.05 15.80 -6.06
CA LEU A 182 -2.98 15.51 -5.11
C LEU A 182 -3.27 16.09 -3.71
N ASP A 183 -3.97 17.21 -3.62
CA ASP A 183 -4.28 17.86 -2.34
C ASP A 183 -5.31 17.04 -1.55
N LEU A 184 -6.30 16.46 -2.23
CA LEU A 184 -7.23 15.47 -1.67
C LEU A 184 -6.49 14.23 -1.16
N ALA A 185 -5.65 13.62 -2.02
CA ALA A 185 -4.93 12.40 -1.68
C ALA A 185 -4.00 12.60 -0.46
N ASN A 186 -3.28 13.72 -0.42
CA ASN A 186 -2.44 14.11 0.71
C ASN A 186 -3.26 14.31 1.99
N SER A 187 -4.44 14.94 1.88
CA SER A 187 -5.34 15.16 3.01
C SER A 187 -5.82 13.82 3.61
N CYS A 188 -6.26 12.89 2.77
CA CYS A 188 -6.69 11.55 3.23
C CYS A 188 -5.53 10.76 3.84
N TRP A 189 -4.34 10.81 3.23
CA TRP A 189 -3.15 10.16 3.77
C TRP A 189 -2.78 10.72 5.14
N LEU A 190 -2.77 12.05 5.31
CA LEU A 190 -2.43 12.67 6.58
C LEU A 190 -3.44 12.32 7.68
N VAL A 191 -4.75 12.48 7.41
CA VAL A 191 -5.79 12.21 8.40
C VAL A 191 -5.78 10.74 8.84
N THR A 192 -5.67 9.80 7.90
CA THR A 192 -5.60 8.38 8.24
C THR A 192 -4.31 8.03 8.98
N THR A 193 -3.17 8.62 8.60
CA THR A 193 -1.90 8.40 9.31
C THR A 193 -1.95 8.91 10.74
N LEU A 194 -2.51 10.10 10.99
CA LEU A 194 -2.69 10.62 12.36
C LEU A 194 -3.68 9.78 13.17
N SER A 195 -4.70 9.22 12.52
CA SER A 195 -5.69 8.36 13.16
C SER A 195 -5.10 7.08 13.74
N ILE A 196 -3.92 6.64 13.28
CA ILE A 196 -3.19 5.49 13.85
C ILE A 196 -3.04 5.63 15.37
N ALA A 197 -2.84 6.84 15.89
CA ALA A 197 -2.69 7.06 17.34
C ALA A 197 -3.90 6.54 18.13
N LEU A 198 -5.10 6.57 17.54
CA LEU A 198 -6.34 6.03 18.11
C LEU A 198 -6.58 4.57 17.74
N ILE A 199 -6.21 4.17 16.52
CA ILE A 199 -6.42 2.81 16.02
C ILE A 199 -5.49 1.80 16.69
N LEU A 200 -4.25 2.18 17.01
CA LEU A 200 -3.25 1.26 17.59
C LEU A 200 -3.65 0.67 18.94
N PRO A 201 -4.10 1.46 19.94
CA PRO A 201 -4.57 0.90 21.21
C PRO A 201 -5.74 -0.07 21.02
N LEU A 202 -6.70 0.29 20.15
CA LEU A 202 -7.85 -0.56 19.84
C LEU A 202 -7.40 -1.88 19.19
N LEU A 203 -6.48 -1.79 18.22
CA LEU A 203 -5.93 -2.94 17.53
C LEU A 203 -5.18 -3.85 18.51
N SER A 204 -4.37 -3.29 19.41
CA SER A 204 -3.67 -4.06 20.46
C SER A 204 -4.67 -4.81 21.34
N PHE A 205 -5.77 -4.16 21.73
CA PHE A 205 -6.83 -4.81 22.52
C PHE A 205 -7.48 -5.95 21.75
N ILE A 206 -7.89 -5.73 20.49
CA ILE A 206 -8.50 -6.77 19.65
C ILE A 206 -7.56 -7.96 19.47
N ILE A 207 -6.29 -7.72 19.18
CA ILE A 207 -5.30 -8.79 18.97
C ILE A 207 -5.05 -9.59 20.25
N SER A 208 -5.19 -8.99 21.44
CA SER A 208 -5.06 -9.69 22.72
C SER A 208 -6.25 -10.61 23.07
N LEU A 209 -7.40 -10.44 22.40
CA LEU A 209 -8.59 -11.26 22.61
C LEU A 209 -8.62 -12.53 21.75
N ILE A 210 -7.74 -12.62 20.76
CA ILE A 210 -7.61 -13.71 19.78
C ILE A 210 -6.29 -14.42 20.09
#